data_AF-A0A974H4Z3-F1
#
_entry.id   AF-A0A974H4Z3-F1
#
_cell.length_a   1.000
_cell.length_b   1.000
_cell.length_c   1.000
_cell.angle_alpha   90.00
_cell.angle_beta   90.00
_cell.angle_gamma   90.00
#
_symmetry.space_group_name_H-M   'P 1'
#
loop_
_entity.id
_entity.type
_entity.pdbx_description
1 polymer ?
#
loop_
_entity_poly.entity_id
_entity_poly.type
_entity_poly.pdbx_seq_one_letter_code
_entity_poly.pdbx_strand_id
1 'polypeptide(L)'
;KKLIHRELLKKMHMDQYETKNLTLQDFLQVDRECLQNIGDGQRKSAAWNFIRKIIALNENARKSEDESEDLLDDSDDDICDSSDSVHPLDVLCLVLHCCDNFLQQEIILKMSMCQFAVPLLLPDVDGPGCTFMLWGMRDIVKRWRPQSLAETKGFIQAHLVQISMPTFSFVRLGESKLSKSYILNQVLSSTHPTYDFFVHIYMEGADVTREISEGLTEISWYFPAGKGNSDIFSEPAAFANLHGNMEDNLKQFAFLTQISSAVFIFVENIDQPIYDFLSQYKNSKTTFVIIVKANSKIVKSTNLNNVTVLQFKSKTSEAIITKKIRATAVDFINKGCNFMNLEDMAEIASKLGIS
;
A
#
# COMPACT_ATOMS: atom_id res chain seq x y z
N LYS A 1 -10.73 -11.30 15.41
CA LYS A 1 -10.34 -9.93 14.99
C LYS A 1 -10.59 -8.89 16.08
N LYS A 2 -11.83 -8.68 16.57
CA LYS A 2 -12.12 -7.74 17.67
C LYS A 2 -11.29 -7.95 18.96
N LEU A 3 -11.12 -9.19 19.42
CA LEU A 3 -10.29 -9.49 20.61
C LEU A 3 -8.83 -9.12 20.39
N ILE A 4 -8.26 -9.55 19.25
CA ILE A 4 -6.89 -9.24 18.83
C ILE A 4 -6.67 -7.72 18.77
N HIS A 5 -7.63 -6.97 18.22
CA HIS A 5 -7.55 -5.51 18.21
C HIS A 5 -7.50 -4.90 19.61
N ARG A 6 -8.29 -5.40 20.56
CA ARG A 6 -8.24 -4.95 21.96
C ARG A 6 -6.92 -5.29 22.64
N GLU A 7 -6.33 -6.43 22.33
CA GLU A 7 -5.01 -6.82 22.82
C GLU A 7 -3.93 -5.88 22.26
N LEU A 8 -3.98 -5.58 20.96
CA LEU A 8 -3.10 -4.60 20.32
C LEU A 8 -3.26 -3.18 20.88
N LEU A 9 -4.49 -2.73 21.18
CA LEU A 9 -4.72 -1.45 21.83
C LEU A 9 -4.01 -1.36 23.18
N LYS A 10 -4.07 -2.43 23.99
CA LYS A 10 -3.35 -2.49 25.27
C LYS A 10 -1.84 -2.51 25.07
N LYS A 11 -1.36 -3.35 24.14
CA LYS A 11 0.07 -3.49 23.80
C LYS A 11 0.68 -2.15 23.35
N MET A 12 -0.07 -1.35 22.58
CA MET A 12 0.37 -0.04 22.10
C MET A 12 -0.07 1.14 22.98
N HIS A 13 -0.58 0.90 24.19
CA HIS A 13 -1.04 1.95 25.12
C HIS A 13 -2.08 2.94 24.52
N MET A 14 -3.03 2.39 23.77
CA MET A 14 -4.11 3.10 23.06
C MET A 14 -5.52 2.66 23.52
N ASP A 15 -5.62 1.95 24.65
CA ASP A 15 -6.87 1.35 25.17
C ASP A 15 -8.00 2.38 25.39
N GLN A 16 -7.65 3.60 25.79
CA GLN A 16 -8.62 4.69 25.94
C GLN A 16 -9.34 5.06 24.63
N TYR A 17 -8.73 4.75 23.48
CA TYR A 17 -9.28 5.04 22.16
C TYR A 17 -10.14 3.90 21.59
N GLU A 18 -10.48 2.89 22.40
CA GLU A 18 -11.55 1.95 22.03
C GLU A 18 -12.93 2.65 21.99
N THR A 19 -13.11 3.67 22.83
CA THR A 19 -14.41 4.38 23.00
C THR A 19 -14.34 5.87 22.69
N LYS A 20 -13.14 6.41 22.48
CA LYS A 20 -12.87 7.80 22.14
C LYS A 20 -12.02 7.85 20.88
N ASN A 21 -12.09 8.95 20.15
CA ASN A 21 -11.23 9.15 19.00
C ASN A 21 -10.10 10.12 19.35
N LEU A 22 -8.90 9.82 18.87
CA LEU A 22 -7.82 10.79 18.74
C LEU A 22 -8.26 11.89 17.78
N THR A 23 -8.08 13.13 18.21
CA THR A 23 -8.44 14.31 17.43
C THR A 23 -7.21 15.03 16.89
N LEU A 24 -7.41 15.91 15.92
CA LEU A 24 -6.35 16.79 15.43
C LEU A 24 -5.74 17.67 16.54
N GLN A 25 -6.52 18.05 17.57
CA GLN A 25 -6.01 18.82 18.70
C GLN A 25 -4.99 18.00 19.51
N ASP A 26 -5.31 16.74 19.79
CA ASP A 26 -4.39 15.82 20.48
C ASP A 26 -3.11 15.63 19.65
N PHE A 27 -3.25 15.46 18.33
CA PHE A 27 -2.14 15.31 17.40
C PHE A 27 -1.24 16.54 17.31
N LEU A 28 -1.79 17.76 17.35
CA LEU A 28 -1.00 19.00 17.35
C LEU A 28 -0.34 19.30 18.71
N GLN A 29 -0.93 18.82 19.81
CA GLN A 29 -0.32 18.92 21.14
C GLN A 29 0.88 17.98 21.30
N VAL A 30 0.87 16.84 20.57
CA VAL A 30 2.03 15.95 20.48
C VAL A 30 3.26 16.68 19.93
N ASP A 31 3.05 17.58 18.97
CA ASP A 31 4.11 18.38 18.31
C ASP A 31 4.69 19.49 19.21
N ARG A 32 3.87 20.12 20.07
CA ARG A 32 4.28 21.32 20.82
C ARG A 32 4.77 21.09 22.25
N GLU A 33 4.18 20.17 23.02
CA GLU A 33 4.37 20.16 24.49
C GLU A 33 4.42 18.76 25.15
N CYS A 34 4.28 17.66 24.40
CA CYS A 34 4.05 16.34 25.01
C CYS A 34 5.29 15.54 25.48
N LEU A 35 6.51 16.07 25.33
CA LEU A 35 7.72 15.44 25.88
C LEU A 35 7.85 15.56 27.40
N GLN A 36 6.90 16.19 28.11
CA GLN A 36 6.92 16.29 29.58
C GLN A 36 5.75 15.56 30.27
N ASN A 37 4.58 15.45 29.61
CA ASN A 37 3.34 14.97 30.26
C ASN A 37 2.86 13.56 29.85
N ILE A 38 3.40 12.97 28.77
CA ILE A 38 3.09 11.58 28.39
C ILE A 38 3.92 10.63 29.26
N GLY A 39 3.32 9.59 29.85
CA GLY A 39 4.05 8.58 30.63
C GLY A 39 5.04 7.79 29.79
N ASP A 40 6.17 7.36 30.38
CA ASP A 40 7.30 6.78 29.64
C ASP A 40 6.93 5.57 28.74
N GLY A 41 5.98 4.73 29.17
CA GLY A 41 5.49 3.59 28.38
C GLY A 41 4.71 4.01 27.12
N GLN A 42 3.89 5.06 27.19
CA GLN A 42 3.20 5.59 26.01
C GLN A 42 4.18 6.20 25.01
N ARG A 43 5.25 6.85 25.50
CA ARG A 43 6.26 7.46 24.63
C ARG A 43 7.02 6.45 23.78
N LYS A 44 7.16 5.22 24.26
CA LYS A 44 7.90 4.14 23.60
C LYS A 44 7.00 3.20 22.78
N SER A 45 5.69 3.43 22.76
CA SER A 45 4.77 2.56 22.02
C SER A 45 4.93 2.77 20.50
N ALA A 46 4.80 1.69 19.74
CA ALA A 46 4.87 1.73 18.27
C ALA A 46 3.85 2.71 17.65
N ALA A 47 2.64 2.81 18.22
CA ALA A 47 1.60 3.72 17.73
C ALA A 47 2.00 5.20 17.88
N TRP A 48 2.45 5.60 19.07
CA TRP A 48 2.87 6.98 19.33
C TRP A 48 4.15 7.34 18.60
N ASN A 49 5.08 6.40 18.45
CA ASN A 49 6.29 6.57 17.63
C ASN A 49 5.95 6.78 16.16
N PHE A 50 5.03 5.99 15.60
CA PHE A 50 4.51 6.20 14.24
C PHE A 50 3.87 7.60 14.10
N ILE A 51 2.98 7.97 15.02
CA ILE A 51 2.31 9.29 15.01
C ILE A 51 3.32 10.43 15.01
N ARG A 52 4.31 10.41 15.93
CA ARG A 52 5.35 11.44 16.02
C ARG A 52 6.20 11.52 14.76
N LYS A 53 6.67 10.37 14.27
CA LYS A 53 7.50 10.32 13.05
C LYS A 53 6.72 10.82 11.83
N ILE A 54 5.42 10.51 11.71
CA ILE A 54 4.55 11.05 10.65
C ILE A 54 4.36 12.56 10.79
N ILE A 55 4.11 13.08 11.99
CA ILE A 55 4.02 14.53 12.25
C ILE A 55 5.27 15.25 11.73
N ALA A 56 6.44 14.71 12.10
CA ALA A 56 7.76 15.22 11.76
C ALA A 56 8.19 14.95 10.30
N LEU A 57 7.32 14.31 9.49
CA LEU A 57 7.62 13.91 8.10
C LEU A 57 8.89 13.04 7.98
N ASN A 58 9.16 12.21 8.97
CA ASN A 58 10.32 11.33 9.02
C ASN A 58 10.16 10.16 8.02
N GLU A 59 11.15 9.94 7.17
CA GLU A 59 11.18 8.86 6.17
C GLU A 59 11.22 7.45 6.78
N ASN A 60 11.66 7.32 8.04
CA ASN A 60 11.70 6.09 8.82
C ASN A 60 10.42 5.87 9.65
N ALA A 61 9.33 6.62 9.42
CA ALA A 61 8.11 6.51 10.22
C ALA A 61 7.46 5.12 10.23
N ARG A 62 7.72 4.30 9.21
CA ARG A 62 7.19 2.93 9.09
C ARG A 62 8.13 1.85 9.64
N LYS A 63 9.31 2.21 10.14
CA LYS A 63 10.27 1.27 10.72
C LYS A 63 10.03 1.14 12.23
N SER A 64 10.31 -0.05 12.76
CA SER A 64 9.97 -0.43 14.13
C SER A 64 10.91 0.17 15.18
N GLU A 65 12.17 0.46 14.85
CA GLU A 65 13.15 0.94 15.82
C GLU A 65 13.02 2.43 16.15
N ASP A 66 13.23 2.72 17.44
CA ASP A 66 13.63 4.04 17.92
C ASP A 66 15.10 4.22 17.54
N GLU A 67 15.36 5.04 16.52
CA GLU A 67 16.66 5.68 16.40
C GLU A 67 16.81 6.59 17.63
N SER A 68 17.40 6.06 18.69
CA SER A 68 17.91 6.85 19.80
C SER A 68 19.12 7.66 19.33
N GLU A 69 18.93 8.53 18.35
CA GLU A 69 19.83 9.65 18.08
C GLU A 69 19.51 10.73 19.11
N ASP A 70 20.03 10.56 20.33
CA ASP A 70 20.38 11.62 21.28
C ASP A 70 20.34 11.07 22.73
N LEU A 71 21.19 10.09 23.09
CA LEU A 71 21.72 9.94 24.45
C LEU A 71 23.00 9.08 24.41
N LEU A 72 24.12 9.70 24.03
CA LEU A 72 25.42 9.22 24.48
C LEU A 72 25.54 9.55 25.98
N ASP A 73 25.08 8.66 26.86
CA ASP A 73 25.79 8.31 28.10
C ASP A 73 25.11 7.14 28.81
N ASP A 74 25.91 6.12 29.11
CA ASP A 74 25.73 5.06 30.10
C ASP A 74 24.33 4.47 30.31
N SER A 75 24.11 3.24 29.83
CA SER A 75 24.02 2.03 30.69
C SER A 75 23.33 0.87 29.96
N ASP A 76 24.01 -0.28 30.04
CA ASP A 76 23.58 -1.67 29.92
C ASP A 76 22.75 -2.13 28.70
N ASP A 77 23.26 -3.23 28.11
CA ASP A 77 22.62 -4.10 27.12
C ASP A 77 21.22 -4.57 27.59
N ASP A 78 20.20 -3.74 27.42
CA ASP A 78 18.82 -4.21 27.35
C ASP A 78 18.56 -4.64 25.90
N ILE A 79 18.81 -5.93 25.66
CA ILE A 79 18.30 -6.66 24.50
C ILE A 79 16.79 -6.43 24.49
N CYS A 80 16.33 -5.53 23.61
CA CYS A 80 14.92 -5.25 23.40
C CYS A 80 14.21 -6.57 23.08
N ASP A 81 13.33 -6.97 23.98
CA ASP A 81 12.66 -8.25 23.96
C ASP A 81 11.83 -8.37 22.68
N SER A 82 12.22 -9.29 21.79
CA SER A 82 11.58 -9.51 20.48
C SER A 82 10.06 -9.84 20.54
N SER A 83 9.54 -10.08 21.74
CA SER A 83 8.15 -10.40 22.06
C SER A 83 7.18 -9.21 21.88
N ASP A 84 7.69 -7.98 21.88
CA ASP A 84 6.86 -6.76 21.79
C ASP A 84 6.80 -6.11 20.40
N SER A 85 7.47 -6.68 19.40
CA SER A 85 7.40 -6.18 18.03
C SER A 85 5.96 -6.27 17.47
N VAL A 86 5.55 -5.25 16.71
CA VAL A 86 4.24 -5.16 16.05
C VAL A 86 4.48 -4.83 14.59
N HIS A 87 3.80 -5.52 13.68
CA HIS A 87 3.99 -5.29 12.25
C HIS A 87 3.60 -3.83 11.89
N PRO A 88 4.40 -3.08 11.10
CA PRO A 88 4.14 -1.67 10.80
C PRO A 88 2.76 -1.37 10.21
N LEU A 89 2.22 -2.28 9.41
CA LEU A 89 0.85 -2.14 8.87
C LEU A 89 -0.24 -2.35 9.91
N ASP A 90 0.01 -3.15 10.97
CA ASP A 90 -0.92 -3.26 12.09
C ASP A 90 -0.91 -1.99 12.92
N VAL A 91 0.26 -1.38 13.13
CA VAL A 91 0.39 -0.06 13.76
C VAL A 91 -0.42 0.97 12.97
N LEU A 92 -0.25 1.03 11.64
CA LEU A 92 -1.00 1.92 10.77
C LEU A 92 -2.52 1.70 10.86
N CYS A 93 -2.97 0.45 10.75
CA CYS A 93 -4.41 0.14 10.82
C CYS A 93 -5.00 0.53 12.18
N LEU A 94 -4.30 0.20 13.28
CA LEU A 94 -4.77 0.52 14.62
C LEU A 94 -4.84 2.03 14.85
N VAL A 95 -3.81 2.78 14.45
CA VAL A 95 -3.80 4.24 14.59
C VAL A 95 -4.98 4.85 13.84
N LEU A 96 -5.22 4.45 12.59
CA LEU A 96 -6.35 4.98 11.82
C LEU A 96 -7.71 4.65 12.45
N HIS A 97 -7.88 3.43 12.99
CA HIS A 97 -9.10 3.06 13.72
C HIS A 97 -9.30 3.84 15.03
N CYS A 98 -8.22 4.35 15.63
CA CYS A 98 -8.29 5.20 16.82
C CYS A 98 -8.54 6.69 16.49
N CYS A 99 -8.41 7.12 15.23
CA CYS A 99 -8.48 8.52 14.83
C CYS A 99 -9.88 8.92 14.37
N ASP A 100 -10.25 10.18 14.62
CA ASP A 100 -11.39 10.78 13.94
C ASP A 100 -11.10 11.03 12.45
N ASN A 101 -12.13 11.31 11.68
CA ASN A 101 -12.03 11.49 10.23
C ASN A 101 -11.09 12.66 9.83
N PHE A 102 -10.98 13.71 10.64
CA PHE A 102 -10.10 14.85 10.35
C PHE A 102 -8.64 14.47 10.57
N LEU A 103 -8.35 13.75 11.65
CA LEU A 103 -7.02 13.29 11.94
C LEU A 103 -6.56 12.20 10.96
N GLN A 104 -7.46 11.29 10.54
CA GLN A 104 -7.14 10.32 9.48
C GLN A 104 -6.70 11.03 8.19
N GLN A 105 -7.39 12.13 7.82
CA GLN A 105 -7.06 12.93 6.65
C GLN A 105 -5.67 13.58 6.78
N GLU A 106 -5.34 14.15 7.94
CA GLU A 106 -4.02 14.74 8.20
C GLU A 106 -2.89 13.69 8.18
N ILE A 107 -3.11 12.52 8.79
CA ILE A 107 -2.14 11.42 8.78
C ILE A 107 -1.90 10.95 7.34
N ILE A 108 -2.95 10.71 6.56
CA ILE A 108 -2.85 10.26 5.17
C ILE A 108 -2.16 11.31 4.29
N LEU A 109 -2.43 12.60 4.51
CA LEU A 109 -1.74 13.70 3.84
C LEU A 109 -0.23 13.67 4.13
N LYS A 110 0.16 13.59 5.40
CA LYS A 110 1.58 13.52 5.81
C LYS A 110 2.27 12.26 5.29
N MET A 111 1.60 11.10 5.31
CA MET A 111 2.09 9.88 4.66
C MET A 111 2.38 10.09 3.17
N SER A 112 1.50 10.80 2.45
CA SER A 112 1.70 11.13 1.04
C SER A 112 2.89 12.08 0.81
N MET A 113 3.18 12.96 1.77
CA MET A 113 4.36 13.84 1.74
C MET A 113 5.66 13.05 1.93
N CYS A 114 5.65 12.02 2.79
CA CYS A 114 6.75 11.07 2.97
C CYS A 114 6.88 10.05 1.83
N GLN A 115 6.11 10.18 0.75
CA GLN A 115 6.05 9.24 -0.38
C GLN A 115 5.62 7.81 0.00
N PHE A 116 4.99 7.63 1.16
CA PHE A 116 4.42 6.35 1.53
C PHE A 116 3.15 6.06 0.72
N ALA A 117 2.92 4.78 0.45
CA ALA A 117 1.61 4.34 -0.01
C ALA A 117 0.58 4.62 1.08
N VAL A 118 -0.64 5.00 0.72
CA VAL A 118 -1.70 5.32 1.69
C VAL A 118 -2.79 4.26 1.62
N PRO A 119 -3.55 4.03 2.71
CA PRO A 119 -4.66 3.07 2.68
C PRO A 119 -5.71 3.47 1.64
N LEU A 120 -6.05 2.53 0.76
CA LEU A 120 -7.16 2.58 -0.18
C LEU A 120 -8.39 1.87 0.40
N LEU A 121 -8.18 0.65 0.90
CA LEU A 121 -9.18 -0.15 1.61
C LEU A 121 -8.64 -0.49 3.00
N LEU A 122 -9.25 0.08 4.04
CA LEU A 122 -8.91 -0.18 5.43
C LEU A 122 -9.75 -1.36 5.94
N PRO A 123 -9.16 -2.47 6.42
CA PRO A 123 -9.92 -3.60 6.95
C PRO A 123 -10.65 -3.23 8.23
N ASP A 124 -11.90 -3.68 8.38
CA ASP A 124 -12.68 -3.42 9.59
C ASP A 124 -12.13 -4.23 10.78
N VAL A 125 -12.26 -3.67 11.98
CA VAL A 125 -11.89 -4.34 13.24
C VAL A 125 -12.87 -5.46 13.61
N ASP A 126 -14.15 -5.23 13.32
CA ASP A 126 -15.28 -6.02 13.83
C ASP A 126 -15.86 -7.02 12.81
N GLY A 127 -15.18 -7.26 11.68
CA GLY A 127 -15.65 -8.23 10.68
C GLY A 127 -14.76 -8.37 9.44
N PRO A 128 -15.20 -9.12 8.43
CA PRO A 128 -14.52 -9.25 7.13
C PRO A 128 -14.78 -8.06 6.20
N GLY A 129 -15.36 -6.98 6.70
CA GLY A 129 -15.61 -5.76 5.94
C GLY A 129 -14.35 -4.91 5.77
N CYS A 130 -14.49 -3.85 4.99
CA CYS A 130 -13.48 -2.82 4.82
C CYS A 130 -14.15 -1.50 4.45
N THR A 131 -13.42 -0.41 4.67
CA THR A 131 -13.82 0.96 4.37
C THR A 131 -12.98 1.51 3.21
N PHE A 132 -13.63 2.15 2.24
CA PHE A 132 -12.94 2.84 1.16
C PHE A 132 -12.48 4.22 1.63
N MET A 133 -11.17 4.44 1.69
CA MET A 133 -10.55 5.58 2.37
C MET A 133 -10.55 6.88 1.52
N LEU A 134 -11.64 7.14 0.77
CA LEU A 134 -11.77 8.34 -0.06
C LEU A 134 -11.63 9.62 0.77
N TRP A 135 -12.30 9.66 1.94
CA TRP A 135 -12.29 10.83 2.81
C TRP A 135 -10.87 11.24 3.20
N GLY A 136 -10.05 10.28 3.62
CA GLY A 136 -8.68 10.53 4.05
C GLY A 136 -7.77 11.09 2.96
N MET A 137 -8.10 10.87 1.67
CA MET A 137 -7.27 11.30 0.54
C MET A 137 -7.68 12.66 -0.06
N ARG A 138 -8.75 13.31 0.42
CA ARG A 138 -9.30 14.54 -0.20
C ARG A 138 -8.33 15.74 -0.20
N ASP A 139 -7.49 15.84 0.82
CA ASP A 139 -6.55 16.97 0.98
C ASP A 139 -5.24 16.77 0.20
N ILE A 140 -5.04 15.59 -0.38
CA ILE A 140 -3.85 15.33 -1.18
C ILE A 140 -3.99 16.09 -2.50
N VAL A 141 -3.11 17.07 -2.70
CA VAL A 141 -2.95 17.77 -3.98
C VAL A 141 -1.66 17.31 -4.65
N LYS A 142 -1.73 16.97 -5.93
CA LYS A 142 -0.56 16.56 -6.71
C LYS A 142 -0.30 17.55 -7.83
N ARG A 143 0.98 17.79 -8.07
CA ARG A 143 1.49 18.62 -9.15
C ARG A 143 2.40 17.77 -10.02
N TRP A 144 2.14 17.73 -11.32
CA TRP A 144 2.93 16.94 -12.26
C TRP A 144 3.04 17.64 -13.62
N ARG A 145 3.93 17.12 -14.46
CA ARG A 145 4.10 17.59 -15.83
C ARG A 145 3.89 16.43 -16.78
N PRO A 146 2.74 16.34 -17.46
CA PRO A 146 2.54 15.33 -18.50
C PRO A 146 3.51 15.57 -19.66
N GLN A 147 3.77 14.52 -20.44
CA GLN A 147 4.70 14.60 -21.56
C GLN A 147 4.28 15.66 -22.60
N SER A 148 2.97 15.89 -22.77
CA SER A 148 2.41 16.92 -23.65
C SER A 148 2.80 18.36 -23.28
N LEU A 149 3.19 18.60 -22.02
CA LEU A 149 3.62 19.91 -21.51
C LEU A 149 5.13 19.99 -21.24
N ALA A 150 5.91 19.00 -21.69
CA ALA A 150 7.36 18.96 -21.46
C ALA A 150 8.09 20.18 -22.07
N GLU A 151 7.68 20.62 -23.26
CA GLU A 151 8.33 21.71 -24.00
C GLU A 151 8.00 23.11 -23.45
N THR A 152 6.81 23.28 -22.88
CA THR A 152 6.32 24.59 -22.43
C THR A 152 6.62 24.90 -20.96
N LYS A 153 7.33 24.00 -20.26
CA LYS A 153 7.56 24.02 -18.81
C LYS A 153 6.28 24.08 -17.96
N GLY A 154 5.10 23.88 -18.55
CA GLY A 154 3.81 23.87 -17.86
C GLY A 154 3.71 22.76 -16.81
N PHE A 155 2.72 22.85 -15.93
CA PHE A 155 2.37 21.79 -14.98
C PHE A 155 0.85 21.76 -14.79
N ILE A 156 0.34 20.61 -14.36
CA ILE A 156 -1.04 20.42 -13.91
C ILE A 156 -1.00 20.28 -12.40
N GLN A 157 -1.98 20.87 -11.73
CA GLN A 157 -2.22 20.71 -10.29
C GLN A 157 -3.69 20.39 -10.08
N ALA A 158 -3.97 19.33 -9.34
CA ALA A 158 -5.33 18.90 -9.04
C ALA A 158 -5.39 18.14 -7.71
N HIS A 159 -6.58 18.08 -7.11
CA HIS A 159 -6.84 17.18 -6.00
C HIS A 159 -6.74 15.74 -6.49
N LEU A 160 -5.99 14.92 -5.77
CA LEU A 160 -5.70 13.53 -6.12
C LEU A 160 -6.98 12.75 -6.44
N VAL A 161 -8.04 12.98 -5.66
CA VAL A 161 -9.32 12.29 -5.79
C VAL A 161 -10.02 12.53 -7.14
N GLN A 162 -9.69 13.62 -7.84
CA GLN A 162 -10.28 14.01 -9.12
C GLN A 162 -9.39 13.65 -10.33
N ILE A 163 -8.16 13.16 -10.10
CA ILE A 163 -7.24 12.85 -11.19
C ILE A 163 -7.61 11.48 -11.76
N SER A 164 -8.08 11.49 -13.00
CA SER A 164 -8.36 10.27 -13.75
C SER A 164 -7.07 9.64 -14.27
N MET A 165 -6.80 8.38 -13.88
CA MET A 165 -5.59 7.66 -14.27
C MET A 165 -5.80 6.14 -14.28
N PRO A 166 -4.95 5.37 -14.99
CA PRO A 166 -5.00 3.92 -14.94
C PRO A 166 -4.53 3.39 -13.59
N THR A 167 -5.23 2.38 -13.09
CA THR A 167 -4.84 1.66 -11.87
C THR A 167 -4.28 0.29 -12.22
N PHE A 168 -3.13 -0.04 -11.62
CA PHE A 168 -2.49 -1.35 -11.69
C PHE A 168 -2.48 -1.97 -10.29
N SER A 169 -3.26 -3.03 -10.10
CA SER A 169 -3.32 -3.71 -8.80
C SER A 169 -2.36 -4.90 -8.74
N PHE A 170 -1.79 -5.13 -7.56
CA PHE A 170 -0.84 -6.18 -7.26
C PHE A 170 -1.42 -7.04 -6.14
N VAL A 171 -1.59 -8.33 -6.43
CA VAL A 171 -2.18 -9.29 -5.50
C VAL A 171 -1.31 -10.55 -5.45
N ARG A 172 -1.42 -11.31 -4.36
CA ARG A 172 -0.74 -12.60 -4.20
C ARG A 172 -1.81 -13.68 -4.02
N LEU A 173 -1.57 -14.83 -4.65
CA LEU A 173 -2.40 -16.02 -4.51
C LEU A 173 -1.54 -17.16 -3.99
N GLY A 174 -1.87 -17.65 -2.79
CA GLY A 174 -1.06 -18.63 -2.06
C GLY A 174 0.34 -18.12 -1.76
N GLU A 175 1.31 -19.02 -1.64
CA GLU A 175 2.72 -18.65 -1.48
C GLU A 175 3.33 -18.08 -2.76
N SER A 176 4.42 -17.35 -2.63
CA SER A 176 5.19 -16.87 -3.78
C SER A 176 6.67 -16.78 -3.45
N LYS A 177 7.51 -17.18 -4.41
CA LYS A 177 8.97 -17.05 -4.34
C LYS A 177 9.44 -15.60 -4.55
N LEU A 178 8.52 -14.69 -4.84
CA LEU A 178 8.77 -13.30 -5.13
C LEU A 178 8.10 -12.44 -4.08
N SER A 179 8.85 -11.50 -3.51
CA SER A 179 8.27 -10.48 -2.64
C SER A 179 7.50 -9.46 -3.50
N LYS A 180 6.17 -9.59 -3.50
CA LYS A 180 5.24 -8.72 -4.27
C LYS A 180 5.48 -7.23 -3.98
N SER A 181 5.43 -6.84 -2.71
CA SER A 181 5.58 -5.43 -2.31
C SER A 181 6.96 -4.88 -2.65
N TYR A 182 8.02 -5.70 -2.52
CA TYR A 182 9.37 -5.28 -2.88
C TYR A 182 9.54 -5.05 -4.38
N ILE A 183 9.04 -5.98 -5.22
CA ILE A 183 9.03 -5.78 -6.67
C ILE A 183 8.18 -4.57 -7.05
N LEU A 184 7.06 -4.34 -6.37
CA LEU A 184 6.22 -3.16 -6.62
C LEU A 184 6.94 -1.84 -6.29
N ASN A 185 7.69 -1.77 -5.18
CA ASN A 185 8.54 -0.62 -4.87
C ASN A 185 9.57 -0.39 -5.98
N GLN A 186 10.18 -1.47 -6.48
CA GLN A 186 11.07 -1.37 -7.63
C GLN A 186 10.32 -0.93 -8.88
N VAL A 187 9.07 -1.33 -9.13
CA VAL A 187 8.31 -0.89 -10.32
C VAL A 187 8.11 0.62 -10.31
N LEU A 188 7.86 1.22 -9.13
CA LEU A 188 7.65 2.66 -8.96
C LEU A 188 8.93 3.50 -8.93
N SER A 189 10.04 2.95 -8.45
CA SER A 189 11.28 3.73 -8.23
C SER A 189 12.08 3.96 -9.50
N SER A 190 12.19 5.20 -9.98
CA SER A 190 13.00 5.52 -11.18
C SER A 190 14.52 5.46 -10.97
N THR A 191 14.98 5.48 -9.72
CA THR A 191 16.39 5.65 -9.34
C THR A 191 16.81 4.66 -8.26
N HIS A 192 18.12 4.49 -8.09
CA HIS A 192 18.71 3.88 -6.89
C HIS A 192 19.16 4.98 -5.92
N PRO A 193 18.93 4.84 -4.61
CA PRO A 193 18.25 3.72 -3.95
C PRO A 193 16.74 3.67 -4.26
N THR A 194 16.17 2.48 -4.16
CA THR A 194 14.72 2.22 -4.32
C THR A 194 13.99 2.86 -3.15
N TYR A 195 12.88 3.56 -3.39
CA TYR A 195 12.04 4.11 -2.33
C TYR A 195 11.06 3.04 -1.83
N ASP A 196 10.92 2.96 -0.50
CA ASP A 196 10.00 2.02 0.15
C ASP A 196 8.59 2.59 0.27
N PHE A 197 7.90 2.69 -0.87
CA PHE A 197 6.50 3.14 -0.91
C PHE A 197 5.60 2.21 -0.10
N PHE A 198 5.70 0.90 -0.34
CA PHE A 198 4.93 -0.16 0.31
C PHE A 198 5.80 -0.93 1.29
N VAL A 199 5.21 -1.33 2.43
CA VAL A 199 5.90 -2.20 3.39
C VAL A 199 6.18 -3.58 2.76
N HIS A 200 7.41 -4.06 2.86
CA HIS A 200 7.84 -5.36 2.34
C HIS A 200 8.73 -6.13 3.32
N ILE A 201 8.86 -7.45 3.11
CA ILE A 201 9.56 -8.40 4.00
C ILE A 201 11.05 -8.11 4.29
N TYR A 202 11.68 -7.18 3.56
CA TYR A 202 13.09 -6.81 3.84
C TYR A 202 13.19 -5.49 4.61
N MET A 203 12.06 -4.87 4.94
CA MET A 203 12.00 -3.77 5.89
C MET A 203 12.00 -4.34 7.30
N GLU A 204 12.63 -3.59 8.19
CA GLU A 204 12.66 -3.88 9.62
C GLU A 204 11.24 -3.94 10.21
N GLY A 205 10.98 -4.96 11.03
CA GLY A 205 9.66 -5.23 11.64
C GLY A 205 8.59 -5.76 10.68
N ALA A 206 8.87 -5.87 9.37
CA ALA A 206 7.93 -6.37 8.38
C ALA A 206 7.94 -7.90 8.21
N ASP A 207 8.82 -8.59 8.94
CA ASP A 207 8.86 -10.06 9.08
C ASP A 207 7.93 -10.57 10.19
N VAL A 208 7.47 -9.68 11.07
CA VAL A 208 6.44 -9.96 12.09
C VAL A 208 5.12 -10.37 11.40
N THR A 209 4.41 -11.33 12.00
CA THR A 209 3.12 -11.78 11.45
C THR A 209 2.06 -10.69 11.60
N ARG A 210 1.32 -10.41 10.52
CA ARG A 210 0.20 -9.45 10.55
C ARG A 210 -1.00 -9.99 11.32
N GLU A 211 -1.62 -9.13 12.11
CA GLU A 211 -2.75 -9.49 12.97
C GLU A 211 -4.08 -8.84 12.56
N ILE A 212 -4.06 -7.56 12.17
CA ILE A 212 -5.27 -6.79 11.82
C ILE A 212 -5.25 -6.19 10.42
N SER A 213 -4.06 -6.11 9.82
CA SER A 213 -3.80 -5.53 8.50
C SER A 213 -3.91 -6.53 7.34
N GLU A 214 -4.30 -7.78 7.61
CA GLU A 214 -4.69 -8.72 6.54
C GLU A 214 -5.90 -8.16 5.76
N GLY A 215 -5.75 -8.10 4.44
CA GLY A 215 -6.72 -7.48 3.54
C GLY A 215 -6.57 -5.96 3.35
N LEU A 216 -5.59 -5.32 4.02
CA LEU A 216 -5.27 -3.91 3.80
C LEU A 216 -4.84 -3.73 2.34
N THR A 217 -5.50 -2.82 1.64
CA THR A 217 -5.04 -2.41 0.31
C THR A 217 -4.44 -1.02 0.41
N GLU A 218 -3.14 -0.90 0.14
CA GLU A 218 -2.47 0.40 0.01
C GLU A 218 -2.44 0.85 -1.46
N ILE A 219 -2.32 2.15 -1.70
CA ILE A 219 -2.17 2.74 -3.03
C ILE A 219 -1.06 3.79 -3.03
N SER A 220 -0.29 3.80 -4.11
CA SER A 220 0.70 4.84 -4.41
C SER A 220 0.59 5.26 -5.87
N TRP A 221 1.17 6.40 -6.21
CA TRP A 221 1.01 7.02 -7.52
C TRP A 221 2.35 7.41 -8.12
N TYR A 222 2.46 7.19 -9.42
CA TYR A 222 3.51 7.77 -10.23
C TYR A 222 2.99 9.03 -10.92
N PHE A 223 3.75 10.12 -10.84
CA PHE A 223 3.47 11.37 -11.52
C PHE A 223 4.68 11.79 -12.36
N PRO A 224 4.55 11.96 -13.69
CA PRO A 224 5.68 12.31 -14.55
C PRO A 224 6.21 13.72 -14.25
N ALA A 225 7.52 13.89 -14.41
CA ALA A 225 8.21 15.17 -14.25
C ALA A 225 8.36 15.95 -15.58
N GLY A 226 7.91 15.35 -16.69
CA GLY A 226 8.07 15.85 -18.05
C GLY A 226 9.53 15.82 -18.51
N LYS A 227 10.29 14.85 -18.00
CA LYS A 227 11.72 14.69 -18.29
C LYS A 227 11.92 13.59 -19.34
N GLY A 228 11.27 13.70 -20.49
CA GLY A 228 11.47 12.84 -21.67
C GLY A 228 11.70 11.37 -21.33
N ASN A 229 12.86 10.83 -21.75
CA ASN A 229 13.22 9.41 -21.57
C ASN A 229 13.51 8.97 -20.12
N SER A 230 13.49 9.87 -19.14
CA SER A 230 13.71 9.52 -17.73
C SER A 230 12.43 9.26 -16.95
N ASP A 231 11.27 9.67 -17.47
CA ASP A 231 9.99 9.30 -16.89
C ASP A 231 9.66 7.84 -17.23
N ILE A 232 9.19 7.08 -16.23
CA ILE A 232 8.82 5.66 -16.40
C ILE A 232 7.50 5.57 -17.18
N PHE A 233 6.56 6.46 -16.86
CA PHE A 233 5.23 6.54 -17.47
C PHE A 233 5.00 7.94 -18.02
N SER A 234 4.37 8.05 -19.19
CA SER A 234 4.10 9.34 -19.85
C SER A 234 2.94 10.11 -19.21
N GLU A 235 2.06 9.42 -18.50
CA GLU A 235 0.88 9.92 -17.81
C GLU A 235 0.88 9.45 -16.34
N PRO A 236 0.12 10.10 -15.44
CA PRO A 236 -0.09 9.61 -14.09
C PRO A 236 -0.58 8.15 -14.08
N ALA A 237 -0.13 7.36 -13.12
CA ALA A 237 -0.58 5.99 -12.95
C ALA A 237 -0.65 5.61 -11.47
N ALA A 238 -1.71 4.90 -11.10
CA ALA A 238 -1.95 4.42 -9.74
C ALA A 238 -1.54 2.96 -9.60
N PHE A 239 -0.98 2.61 -8.44
CA PHE A 239 -0.48 1.28 -8.13
C PHE A 239 -1.07 0.87 -6.79
N ALA A 240 -1.92 -0.15 -6.80
CA ALA A 240 -2.57 -0.65 -5.59
C ALA A 240 -1.97 -1.99 -5.17
N ASN A 241 -1.79 -2.19 -3.87
CA ASN A 241 -1.14 -3.35 -3.29
C ASN A 241 -2.06 -3.99 -2.24
N LEU A 242 -2.60 -5.17 -2.53
CA LEU A 242 -3.36 -5.96 -1.55
C LEU A 242 -2.40 -6.73 -0.65
N HIS A 243 -2.39 -6.43 0.64
CA HIS A 243 -1.66 -7.19 1.65
C HIS A 243 -2.47 -8.41 2.10
N GLY A 244 -1.77 -9.54 2.25
CA GLY A 244 -2.39 -10.84 2.49
C GLY A 244 -2.51 -11.71 1.24
N ASN A 245 -3.32 -12.75 1.35
CA ASN A 245 -3.68 -13.66 0.26
C ASN A 245 -5.02 -13.23 -0.35
N MET A 246 -5.14 -13.25 -1.68
CA MET A 246 -6.34 -12.77 -2.36
C MET A 246 -7.57 -13.67 -2.18
N GLU A 247 -7.39 -14.98 -1.96
CA GLU A 247 -8.49 -15.92 -1.70
C GLU A 247 -9.23 -15.63 -0.39
N ASP A 248 -8.51 -15.09 0.59
CA ASP A 248 -9.06 -14.70 1.88
C ASP A 248 -9.73 -13.32 1.84
N ASN A 249 -9.53 -12.57 0.74
CA ASN A 249 -9.90 -11.16 0.59
C ASN A 249 -10.70 -10.91 -0.71
N LEU A 250 -11.71 -11.75 -0.95
CA LEU A 250 -12.47 -11.74 -2.21
C LEU A 250 -13.19 -10.42 -2.50
N LYS A 251 -13.66 -9.70 -1.47
CA LYS A 251 -14.34 -8.40 -1.66
C LYS A 251 -13.36 -7.35 -2.17
N GLN A 252 -12.17 -7.27 -1.56
CA GLN A 252 -11.08 -6.41 -1.99
C GLN A 252 -10.61 -6.80 -3.40
N PHE A 253 -10.47 -8.09 -3.68
CA PHE A 253 -10.11 -8.56 -5.02
C PHE A 253 -11.14 -8.20 -6.09
N ALA A 254 -12.44 -8.35 -5.78
CA ALA A 254 -13.53 -7.96 -6.68
C ALA A 254 -13.51 -6.45 -6.96
N PHE A 255 -13.26 -5.63 -5.93
CA PHE A 255 -13.08 -4.19 -6.08
C PHE A 255 -11.88 -3.84 -6.98
N LEU A 256 -10.70 -4.39 -6.67
CA LEU A 256 -9.48 -4.16 -7.44
C LEU A 256 -9.65 -4.59 -8.90
N THR A 257 -10.37 -5.68 -9.14
CA THR A 257 -10.69 -6.16 -10.49
C THR A 257 -11.57 -5.17 -11.25
N GLN A 258 -12.47 -4.44 -10.62
CA GLN A 258 -13.35 -3.48 -11.32
C GLN A 258 -12.68 -2.13 -11.59
N ILE A 259 -11.76 -1.69 -10.72
CA ILE A 259 -11.10 -0.38 -10.86
C ILE A 259 -9.83 -0.43 -11.73
N SER A 260 -9.23 -1.61 -11.87
CA SER A 260 -7.91 -1.75 -12.50
C SER A 260 -7.97 -1.84 -14.01
N SER A 261 -6.94 -1.31 -14.65
CA SER A 261 -6.60 -1.65 -16.03
C SER A 261 -6.00 -3.05 -16.13
N ALA A 262 -5.14 -3.41 -15.17
CA ALA A 262 -4.63 -4.76 -15.05
C ALA A 262 -4.38 -5.16 -13.59
N VAL A 263 -4.56 -6.44 -13.30
CA VAL A 263 -4.24 -7.04 -11.99
C VAL A 263 -3.07 -8.00 -12.17
N PHE A 264 -1.94 -7.68 -11.53
CA PHE A 264 -0.74 -8.52 -11.48
C PHE A 264 -0.86 -9.51 -10.32
N ILE A 265 -0.91 -10.80 -10.63
CA ILE A 265 -1.15 -11.88 -9.67
C ILE A 265 0.16 -12.66 -9.47
N PHE A 266 0.73 -12.57 -8.27
CA PHE A 266 1.92 -13.31 -7.88
C PHE A 266 1.54 -14.68 -7.36
N VAL A 267 2.09 -15.73 -7.97
CA VAL A 267 1.84 -17.14 -7.61
C VAL A 267 3.15 -17.90 -7.51
N GLU A 268 3.17 -18.98 -6.72
CA GLU A 268 4.28 -19.93 -6.75
C GLU A 268 4.24 -20.82 -8.00
N ASN A 269 3.07 -21.38 -8.30
CA ASN A 269 2.84 -22.31 -9.40
C ASN A 269 1.58 -21.91 -10.17
N ILE A 270 1.49 -22.32 -11.44
CA ILE A 270 0.27 -22.15 -12.23
C ILE A 270 -0.38 -23.52 -12.37
N ASP A 271 -1.61 -23.63 -11.88
CA ASP A 271 -2.46 -24.82 -11.93
C ASP A 271 -3.84 -24.49 -12.50
N GLN A 272 -4.68 -25.52 -12.69
CA GLN A 272 -6.03 -25.37 -13.23
C GLN A 272 -6.97 -24.56 -12.30
N PRO A 273 -6.95 -24.74 -10.96
CA PRO A 273 -7.73 -23.91 -10.05
C PRO A 273 -7.58 -22.40 -10.24
N ILE A 274 -6.38 -21.89 -10.51
CA ILE A 274 -6.15 -20.46 -10.79
C ILE A 274 -6.95 -20.01 -12.02
N TYR A 275 -6.91 -20.80 -13.08
CA TYR A 275 -7.63 -20.52 -14.31
C TYR A 275 -9.14 -20.62 -14.13
N ASP A 276 -9.61 -21.61 -13.37
CA ASP A 276 -11.03 -21.78 -13.06
C ASP A 276 -11.55 -20.60 -12.24
N PHE A 277 -10.76 -20.11 -11.28
CA PHE A 277 -11.06 -18.90 -10.52
C PHE A 277 -11.15 -17.67 -11.42
N LEU A 278 -10.15 -17.44 -12.28
CA LEU A 278 -10.13 -16.29 -13.20
C LEU A 278 -11.22 -16.35 -14.28
N SER A 279 -11.73 -17.55 -14.60
CA SER A 279 -12.82 -17.72 -15.56
C SER A 279 -14.12 -17.02 -15.13
N GLN A 280 -14.31 -16.82 -13.83
CA GLN A 280 -15.42 -16.04 -13.26
C GLN A 280 -15.36 -14.56 -13.70
N TYR A 281 -14.17 -14.08 -14.05
CA TYR A 281 -13.89 -12.71 -14.48
C TYR A 281 -13.59 -12.59 -15.98
N LYS A 282 -13.93 -13.60 -16.79
CA LYS A 282 -13.67 -13.61 -18.25
C LYS A 282 -14.28 -12.43 -19.01
N ASN A 283 -15.36 -11.85 -18.49
CA ASN A 283 -16.08 -10.72 -19.08
C ASN A 283 -15.60 -9.37 -18.50
N SER A 284 -14.63 -9.38 -17.58
CA SER A 284 -14.06 -8.16 -17.04
C SER A 284 -13.28 -7.42 -18.11
N LYS A 285 -13.33 -6.08 -18.10
CA LYS A 285 -12.46 -5.23 -18.93
C LYS A 285 -10.99 -5.31 -18.48
N THR A 286 -10.77 -5.79 -17.28
CA THR A 286 -9.46 -5.88 -16.64
C THR A 286 -8.68 -7.07 -17.15
N THR A 287 -7.41 -6.83 -17.46
CA THR A 287 -6.49 -7.90 -17.86
C THR A 287 -5.78 -8.47 -16.63
N PHE A 288 -5.75 -9.78 -16.50
CA PHE A 288 -5.01 -10.48 -15.45
C PHE A 288 -3.63 -10.87 -15.94
N VAL A 289 -2.60 -10.50 -15.20
CA VAL A 289 -1.20 -10.82 -15.53
C VAL A 289 -0.64 -11.72 -14.44
N ILE A 290 -0.53 -13.02 -14.73
CA ILE A 290 0.02 -14.00 -13.79
C ILE A 290 1.55 -13.94 -13.84
N ILE A 291 2.17 -13.68 -12.70
CA ILE A 291 3.62 -13.62 -12.52
C ILE A 291 4.06 -14.86 -11.75
N VAL A 292 4.95 -15.64 -12.37
CA VAL A 292 5.44 -16.89 -11.80
C VAL A 292 6.93 -17.08 -12.04
N LYS A 293 7.63 -17.59 -11.04
CA LYS A 293 9.06 -17.92 -11.11
C LYS A 293 9.22 -19.44 -11.04
N ALA A 294 9.13 -20.10 -12.19
CA ALA A 294 9.09 -21.56 -12.30
C ALA A 294 10.02 -22.09 -13.42
N ASN A 295 10.60 -23.27 -13.18
CA ASN A 295 11.49 -23.95 -14.13
C ASN A 295 10.76 -24.91 -15.09
N SER A 296 9.51 -25.27 -14.80
CA SER A 296 8.69 -26.16 -15.62
C SER A 296 7.94 -25.39 -16.72
N LYS A 297 7.68 -26.03 -17.85
CA LYS A 297 6.78 -25.49 -18.89
C LYS A 297 5.35 -25.55 -18.35
N ILE A 298 4.67 -24.41 -18.35
CA ILE A 298 3.29 -24.29 -17.89
C ILE A 298 2.38 -24.74 -19.02
N VAL A 299 1.37 -25.55 -18.68
CA VAL A 299 0.32 -25.94 -19.62
C VAL A 299 -0.55 -24.71 -19.87
N LYS A 300 -0.47 -24.14 -21.07
CA LYS A 300 -1.38 -23.08 -21.52
C LYS A 300 -2.72 -23.73 -21.85
N SER A 301 -3.61 -23.83 -20.87
CA SER A 301 -4.92 -24.48 -21.06
C SER A 301 -6.10 -23.56 -20.78
N THR A 302 -6.06 -22.31 -21.25
CA THR A 302 -7.28 -21.50 -21.24
C THR A 302 -7.50 -20.65 -22.48
N ASN A 303 -8.76 -20.65 -22.95
CA ASN A 303 -9.31 -19.74 -23.95
C ASN A 303 -9.65 -18.36 -23.34
N LEU A 304 -8.91 -17.91 -22.32
CA LEU A 304 -9.18 -16.66 -21.63
C LEU A 304 -8.43 -15.52 -22.32
N ASN A 305 -9.16 -14.66 -23.03
CA ASN A 305 -8.58 -13.57 -23.81
C ASN A 305 -7.98 -12.44 -22.93
N ASN A 306 -8.41 -12.35 -21.68
CA ASN A 306 -7.98 -11.32 -20.72
C ASN A 306 -6.92 -11.84 -19.72
N VAL A 307 -6.26 -12.97 -19.99
CA VAL A 307 -5.19 -13.51 -19.14
C VAL A 307 -3.87 -13.54 -19.90
N THR A 308 -2.82 -12.99 -19.29
CA THR A 308 -1.45 -13.02 -19.78
C THR A 308 -0.55 -13.65 -18.72
N VAL A 309 0.41 -14.48 -19.14
CA VAL A 309 1.36 -15.13 -18.22
C VAL A 309 2.77 -14.59 -18.45
N LEU A 310 3.37 -14.04 -17.40
CA LEU A 310 4.77 -13.65 -17.33
C LEU A 310 5.54 -14.70 -16.53
N GLN A 311 6.13 -15.66 -17.24
CA GLN A 311 6.96 -16.69 -16.64
C GLN A 311 8.44 -16.29 -16.65
N PHE A 312 9.07 -16.44 -15.49
CA PHE A 312 10.49 -16.20 -15.29
C PHE A 312 11.21 -17.47 -14.82
N LYS A 313 12.48 -17.63 -15.20
CA LYS A 313 13.31 -18.75 -14.75
C LYS A 313 13.69 -18.55 -13.28
N SER A 314 14.00 -19.63 -12.54
CA SER A 314 14.35 -19.52 -11.11
C SER A 314 15.56 -18.63 -10.83
N LYS A 315 16.49 -18.48 -11.79
CA LYS A 315 17.68 -17.64 -11.66
C LYS A 315 17.49 -16.20 -12.17
N THR A 316 16.31 -15.84 -12.68
CA THR A 316 16.06 -14.48 -13.17
C THR A 316 16.11 -13.48 -12.02
N SER A 317 16.89 -12.41 -12.20
CA SER A 317 16.99 -11.32 -11.23
C SER A 317 15.70 -10.50 -11.19
N GLU A 318 15.40 -9.94 -10.03
CA GLU A 318 14.19 -9.14 -9.81
C GLU A 318 14.19 -7.88 -10.69
N ALA A 319 15.35 -7.28 -10.97
CA ALA A 319 15.46 -6.16 -11.89
C ALA A 319 14.90 -6.47 -13.31
N ILE A 320 15.10 -7.70 -13.81
CA ILE A 320 14.55 -8.13 -15.11
C ILE A 320 13.03 -8.30 -15.01
N ILE A 321 12.54 -8.85 -13.90
CA ILE A 321 11.11 -9.01 -13.62
C ILE A 321 10.43 -7.64 -13.58
N THR A 322 10.97 -6.72 -12.78
CA THR A 322 10.54 -5.33 -12.65
C THR A 322 10.48 -4.64 -14.02
N LYS A 323 11.54 -4.75 -14.84
CA LYS A 323 11.56 -4.16 -16.18
C LYS A 323 10.43 -4.71 -17.06
N LYS A 324 10.14 -6.01 -16.97
CA LYS A 324 9.07 -6.64 -17.75
C LYS A 324 7.68 -6.21 -17.26
N ILE A 325 7.48 -6.08 -15.95
CA ILE A 325 6.23 -5.56 -15.36
C ILE A 325 5.98 -4.13 -15.83
N ARG A 326 6.99 -3.24 -15.71
CA ARG A 326 6.92 -1.86 -16.20
C ARG A 326 6.56 -1.79 -17.68
N ALA A 327 7.27 -2.55 -18.52
CA ALA A 327 6.99 -2.58 -19.96
C ALA A 327 5.56 -3.06 -20.27
N THR A 328 5.03 -3.99 -19.46
CA THR A 328 3.65 -4.47 -19.61
C THR A 328 2.63 -3.40 -19.18
N ALA A 329 2.88 -2.69 -18.07
CA ALA A 329 2.04 -1.57 -17.64
C ALA A 329 2.03 -0.43 -18.69
N VAL A 330 3.20 -0.07 -19.24
CA VAL A 330 3.32 0.92 -20.32
C VAL A 330 2.57 0.48 -21.58
N ASP A 331 2.65 -0.80 -21.94
CA ASP A 331 1.89 -1.36 -23.07
C ASP A 331 0.37 -1.25 -22.87
N PHE A 332 -0.14 -1.48 -21.66
CA PHE A 332 -1.55 -1.24 -21.35
C PHE A 332 -1.95 0.22 -21.51
N ILE A 333 -1.13 1.16 -21.01
CA ILE A 333 -1.38 2.60 -21.17
C ILE A 333 -1.48 2.96 -22.66
N ASN A 334 -0.50 2.52 -23.46
CA ASN A 334 -0.45 2.82 -24.89
C ASN A 334 -1.60 2.21 -25.71
N LYS A 335 -2.19 1.11 -25.24
CA LYS A 335 -3.33 0.45 -25.89
C LYS A 335 -4.70 1.07 -25.55
N GLY A 336 -4.74 2.12 -24.73
CA GLY A 336 -5.98 2.77 -24.32
C GLY A 336 -6.71 2.02 -23.20
N CYS A 337 -6.03 1.80 -22.09
CA CYS A 337 -6.59 1.17 -20.90
C CYS A 337 -7.63 2.05 -20.16
N ASN A 338 -8.22 1.54 -19.08
CA ASN A 338 -9.27 2.22 -18.34
C ASN A 338 -8.69 3.28 -17.39
N PHE A 339 -9.19 4.51 -17.49
CA PHE A 339 -8.83 5.62 -16.60
C PHE A 339 -10.01 5.89 -15.67
N MET A 340 -9.72 6.08 -14.38
CA MET A 340 -10.73 6.31 -13.36
C MET A 340 -10.13 7.19 -12.26
N ASN A 341 -10.94 8.09 -11.68
CA ASN A 341 -10.54 8.87 -10.50
C ASN A 341 -11.03 8.17 -9.21
N LEU A 342 -10.61 8.64 -8.03
CA LEU A 342 -11.01 7.99 -6.76
C LEU A 342 -12.50 8.18 -6.43
N GLU A 343 -13.13 9.26 -6.90
CA GLU A 343 -14.56 9.50 -6.68
C GLU A 343 -15.41 8.49 -7.47
N ASP A 344 -15.05 8.18 -8.71
CA ASP A 344 -15.67 7.13 -9.52
C ASP A 344 -15.48 5.73 -8.87
N MET A 345 -14.30 5.47 -8.30
CA MET A 345 -14.03 4.23 -7.57
C MET A 345 -14.94 4.07 -6.34
N ALA A 346 -15.34 5.16 -5.69
CA ALA A 346 -16.27 5.12 -4.55
C ALA A 346 -17.64 4.56 -4.95
N GLU A 347 -18.12 4.82 -6.16
CA GLU A 347 -19.37 4.23 -6.65
C GLU A 347 -19.27 2.70 -6.77
N ILE A 348 -18.11 2.20 -7.17
CA ILE A 348 -17.83 0.76 -7.27
C ILE A 348 -17.73 0.15 -5.87
N ALA A 349 -17.05 0.83 -4.94
CA ALA A 349 -16.96 0.43 -3.54
C ALA A 349 -18.37 0.26 -2.93
N SER A 350 -19.23 1.27 -3.10
CA SER A 350 -20.62 1.24 -2.62
C SER A 350 -21.42 0.07 -3.20
N LYS A 351 -21.30 -0.20 -4.52
CA LYS A 351 -21.96 -1.33 -5.18
C LYS A 351 -21.51 -2.70 -4.65
N LEU A 352 -20.29 -2.79 -4.11
CA LEU A 352 -19.72 -4.00 -3.52
C LEU A 352 -19.97 -4.11 -2.00
N GLY A 353 -20.70 -3.16 -1.41
CA GLY A 353 -20.92 -3.10 0.03
C GLY A 353 -19.62 -2.92 0.81
N ILE A 354 -18.71 -2.10 0.28
CA ILE A 354 -17.57 -1.52 0.98
C ILE A 354 -18.03 -0.18 1.55
N SER A 355 -17.74 0.04 2.83
CA SER A 355 -18.21 1.22 3.59
C SER A 355 -17.60 2.52 3.10
#